data_AF-A0A9X3PM35-F1
#
_entry.id   AF-A0A9X3PM35-F1
#
_cell.length_a   1.000
_cell.length_b   1.000
_cell.length_c   1.000
_cell.angle_alpha   90.00
_cell.angle_beta   90.00
_cell.angle_gamma   90.00
#
_symmetry.space_group_name_H-M   'P 1'
#
loop_
_entity.id
_entity.type
_entity.pdbx_description
1 polymer ?
#
loop_
_entity_poly.entity_id
_entity_poly.type
_entity_poly.pdbx_seq_one_letter_code
_entity_poly.pdbx_strand_id
1 'polypeptide(L)'
;MIPDRYTTRRIRARYIKALQAIPLPVRHTDPPDQVLPIDLAGLPILATETIDDRQVQYSLVLGQTRFRLTFKEIHPPPIGHIINLETPNPRLVIAEPFHTEWALANEPALTACAAGVWRANTKICDR
;
A
#
# COMPACT_ATOMS: atom_id res chain seq x y z
N MET A 1 34.60 42.98 14.53
CA MET A 1 35.16 42.88 13.16
C MET A 1 34.04 42.38 12.25
N ILE A 2 33.37 43.30 11.53
CA ILE A 2 32.19 42.98 10.71
C ILE A 2 32.71 42.36 9.40
N PRO A 3 32.30 41.13 9.03
CA PRO A 3 32.78 40.51 7.81
C PRO A 3 32.33 41.32 6.60
N ASP A 4 33.29 41.64 5.73
CA ASP A 4 33.10 42.42 4.52
C ASP A 4 32.04 41.76 3.61
N ARG A 5 31.14 42.56 3.02
CA ARG A 5 30.02 42.05 2.20
C ARG A 5 30.50 41.19 1.03
N TYR A 6 31.73 41.42 0.57
CA TYR A 6 32.38 40.64 -0.48
C TYR A 6 32.80 39.23 -0.05
N THR A 7 33.26 39.03 1.19
CA THR A 7 33.62 37.71 1.71
C THR A 7 32.38 36.84 1.89
N THR A 8 31.27 37.43 2.37
CA THR A 8 29.98 36.73 2.52
C THR A 8 29.42 36.25 1.18
N ARG A 9 29.50 37.06 0.11
CA ARG A 9 29.07 36.65 -1.23
C ARG A 9 29.87 35.48 -1.79
N ARG A 10 31.20 35.50 -1.62
CA ARG A 10 32.09 34.43 -2.10
C ARG A 10 31.89 33.12 -1.34
N ILE A 11 31.70 33.18 -0.02
CA ILE A 11 31.40 32.00 0.80
C ILE A 11 30.05 31.42 0.39
N ARG A 12 29.01 32.26 0.21
CA ARG A 12 27.68 31.81 -0.22
C ARG A 12 27.70 31.18 -1.62
N ALA A 13 28.44 31.76 -2.56
CA ALA A 13 28.60 31.19 -3.90
C ALA A 13 29.30 29.83 -3.88
N ARG A 14 30.36 29.68 -3.07
CA ARG A 14 31.04 28.38 -2.88
C ARG A 14 30.13 27.35 -2.22
N TYR A 15 29.36 27.75 -1.21
CA TYR A 15 28.43 26.89 -0.50
C TYR A 15 27.29 26.40 -1.42
N ILE A 16 26.71 27.28 -2.23
CA ILE A 16 25.68 26.91 -3.22
C ILE A 16 26.26 25.97 -4.27
N LYS A 17 27.46 26.26 -4.79
CA LYS A 17 28.14 25.39 -5.75
C LYS A 17 28.44 24.00 -5.16
N ALA A 18 28.80 23.93 -3.88
CA ALA A 18 29.00 22.68 -3.17
C ALA A 18 27.67 21.92 -2.98
N LEU A 19 26.59 22.59 -2.57
CA LEU A 19 25.26 21.98 -2.46
C LEU A 19 24.73 21.42 -3.79
N GLN A 20 25.02 22.08 -4.91
CA GLN A 20 24.66 21.61 -6.25
C GLN A 20 25.54 20.45 -6.73
N ALA A 21 26.78 20.36 -6.23
CA ALA A 21 27.74 19.32 -6.61
C ALA A 21 27.68 18.08 -5.70
N ILE A 22 27.05 18.19 -4.52
CA ILE A 22 26.72 17.02 -3.70
C ILE A 22 25.61 16.27 -4.47
N PRO A 23 25.88 15.06 -5.00
CA PRO A 23 24.80 14.23 -5.47
C PRO A 23 23.90 14.00 -4.26
N LEU A 24 22.74 14.66 -4.25
CA LEU A 24 21.72 14.33 -3.28
C LEU A 24 21.53 12.82 -3.40
N PRO A 25 21.51 12.05 -2.30
CA PRO A 25 20.95 10.73 -2.33
C PRO A 25 19.46 10.92 -2.64
N VAL A 26 19.16 11.16 -3.91
CA VAL A 26 17.93 10.70 -4.51
C VAL A 26 18.01 9.23 -4.20
N ARG A 27 17.14 8.76 -3.30
CA ARG A 27 16.79 7.35 -3.33
C ARG A 27 16.28 7.14 -4.74
N HIS A 28 17.19 6.76 -5.64
CA HIS A 28 16.85 5.93 -6.75
C HIS A 28 16.24 4.72 -6.06
N THR A 29 14.92 4.76 -5.89
CA THR A 29 14.14 3.53 -5.93
C THR A 29 14.67 2.83 -7.17
N ASP A 30 15.38 1.74 -6.94
CA ASP A 30 15.79 0.76 -7.92
C ASP A 30 14.67 0.59 -8.99
N PRO A 31 15.00 0.19 -10.23
CA PRO A 31 13.99 0.02 -11.28
C PRO A 31 12.80 -0.77 -10.71
N PRO A 32 11.56 -0.25 -10.81
CA PRO A 32 10.44 -0.86 -10.12
C PRO A 32 9.98 -2.05 -10.95
N ASP A 33 10.67 -3.18 -10.82
CA ASP A 33 10.26 -4.41 -11.51
C ASP A 33 8.95 -4.99 -10.96
N GLN A 34 8.25 -4.26 -10.07
CA GLN A 34 6.80 -4.34 -9.87
C GLN A 34 6.29 -3.09 -9.13
N VAL A 35 5.87 -2.06 -9.85
CA VAL A 35 4.90 -1.11 -9.27
C VAL A 35 3.61 -1.88 -9.06
N LEU A 36 3.29 -2.23 -7.82
CA LEU A 36 2.00 -2.86 -7.50
C LEU A 36 0.87 -1.94 -7.98
N PRO A 37 -0.17 -2.49 -8.63
CA PRO A 37 -1.32 -1.69 -9.02
C PRO A 37 -1.93 -1.04 -7.78
N ILE A 38 -2.48 0.16 -7.95
CA ILE A 38 -3.01 0.96 -6.84
C ILE A 38 -4.53 1.00 -6.98
N ASP A 39 -5.25 0.85 -5.86
CA ASP A 39 -6.71 0.98 -5.83
C ASP A 39 -7.17 2.44 -5.87
N LEU A 40 -8.50 2.63 -5.95
CA LEU A 40 -9.11 3.96 -5.97
C LEU A 40 -8.81 4.81 -4.71
N ALA A 41 -8.32 4.19 -3.64
CA ALA A 41 -7.96 4.85 -2.39
C ALA A 41 -6.43 5.07 -2.24
N GLY A 42 -5.64 4.81 -3.28
CA GLY A 42 -4.20 4.99 -3.23
C GLY A 42 -3.45 3.85 -2.53
N LEU A 43 -4.10 2.71 -2.27
CA LEU A 43 -3.50 1.56 -1.58
C LEU A 43 -2.95 0.54 -2.58
N PRO A 44 -1.80 -0.09 -2.29
CA PRO A 44 -1.25 -1.13 -3.15
C PRO A 44 -2.14 -2.38 -3.11
N ILE A 45 -2.53 -2.85 -4.28
CA ILE A 45 -3.29 -4.08 -4.50
C ILE A 45 -2.30 -5.24 -4.51
N LEU A 46 -2.43 -6.16 -3.54
CA LEU A 46 -1.57 -7.34 -3.44
C LEU A 46 -2.15 -8.55 -4.17
N ALA A 47 -3.45 -8.58 -4.40
CA ALA A 47 -4.12 -9.64 -5.15
C ALA A 47 -5.42 -9.15 -5.78
N THR A 48 -5.81 -9.81 -6.86
CA THR A 48 -7.16 -9.73 -7.44
C THR A 48 -7.63 -11.16 -7.66
N GLU A 49 -8.74 -11.52 -7.08
CA GLU A 49 -9.31 -12.87 -7.15
C GLU A 49 -10.72 -12.81 -7.72
N THR A 50 -11.13 -13.85 -8.45
CA THR A 50 -12.52 -13.98 -8.91
C THR A 50 -13.27 -14.88 -7.94
N ILE A 51 -14.30 -14.35 -7.29
CA ILE A 51 -15.15 -15.06 -6.35
C ILE A 51 -16.59 -14.89 -6.84
N ASP A 52 -17.28 -16.00 -7.08
CA ASP A 52 -18.68 -15.98 -7.55
C ASP A 52 -18.88 -15.01 -8.74
N ASP A 53 -18.02 -15.18 -9.76
CA ASP A 53 -17.96 -14.36 -10.97
C ASP A 53 -17.69 -12.85 -10.77
N ARG A 54 -17.25 -12.43 -9.58
CA ARG A 54 -16.88 -11.04 -9.27
C ARG A 54 -15.41 -10.91 -8.96
N GLN A 55 -14.74 -9.94 -9.60
CA GLN A 55 -13.34 -9.63 -9.31
C GLN A 55 -13.23 -8.76 -8.04
N VAL A 56 -12.60 -9.31 -7.02
CA VAL A 56 -12.31 -8.68 -5.72
C VAL A 56 -10.84 -8.34 -5.64
N GLN A 57 -10.54 -7.08 -5.32
CA GLN A 57 -9.20 -6.57 -5.07
C GLN A 57 -8.90 -6.56 -3.57
N TYR A 58 -7.70 -6.99 -3.21
CA TYR A 58 -7.17 -7.03 -1.85
C TYR A 58 -6.08 -5.97 -1.70
N SER A 59 -6.46 -4.79 -1.22
CA SER A 59 -5.53 -3.68 -1.06
C SER A 59 -4.96 -3.64 0.35
N LEU A 60 -3.63 -3.58 0.47
CA LEU A 60 -2.95 -3.53 1.75
C LEU A 60 -3.12 -2.16 2.40
N VAL A 61 -3.64 -2.12 3.63
CA VAL A 61 -3.66 -0.91 4.44
C VAL A 61 -2.31 -0.76 5.14
N LEU A 62 -1.48 0.18 4.68
CA LEU A 62 -0.13 0.36 5.21
C LEU A 62 -0.14 0.61 6.73
N GLY A 63 0.77 -0.09 7.43
CA GLY A 63 0.88 -0.02 8.89
C GLY A 63 -0.23 -0.76 9.65
N GLN A 64 -1.10 -1.51 8.96
CA GLN A 64 -2.19 -2.26 9.58
C GLN A 64 -2.26 -3.68 9.04
N THR A 65 -2.63 -4.62 9.91
CA THR A 65 -2.71 -6.06 9.60
C THR A 65 -4.07 -6.42 9.02
N ARG A 66 -4.45 -5.67 7.98
CA ARG A 66 -5.75 -5.78 7.30
C ARG A 66 -5.68 -5.49 5.82
N PHE A 67 -6.60 -6.10 5.09
CA PHE A 67 -6.90 -5.75 3.71
C PHE A 67 -8.17 -4.90 3.63
N ARG A 68 -8.18 -3.95 2.70
CA ARG A 68 -9.40 -3.34 2.16
C ARG A 68 -9.85 -4.17 0.96
N LEU A 69 -11.15 -4.46 0.90
CA LEU A 69 -11.76 -5.23 -0.17
C LEU A 69 -12.63 -4.32 -1.03
N THR A 70 -12.39 -4.34 -2.33
CA THR A 70 -13.18 -3.61 -3.32
C THR A 70 -13.47 -4.49 -4.53
N PHE A 71 -14.64 -4.32 -5.14
CA PHE A 71 -14.86 -4.84 -6.48
C PHE A 71 -14.10 -4.00 -7.50
N LYS A 72 -13.58 -4.65 -8.53
CA LYS A 72 -12.90 -3.97 -9.65
C LYS A 72 -13.90 -3.29 -10.60
N GLU A 73 -15.04 -3.93 -10.86
CA GLU A 73 -15.96 -3.55 -11.95
C GLU A 73 -17.40 -3.28 -11.48
N ILE A 74 -17.69 -3.43 -10.19
CA ILE A 74 -19.04 -3.28 -9.61
C ILE A 74 -19.12 -2.01 -8.78
N HIS A 75 -20.23 -1.29 -8.92
CA HIS A 75 -20.55 -0.10 -8.13
C HIS A 75 -21.67 -0.38 -7.11
N PRO A 76 -21.54 0.07 -5.85
CA PRO A 76 -20.37 0.75 -5.27
C PRO A 76 -19.16 -0.20 -5.12
N PRO A 77 -17.90 0.27 -5.30
CA PRO A 77 -16.74 -0.62 -5.21
C PRO A 77 -16.46 -1.20 -3.81
N PRO A 78 -16.56 -0.44 -2.71
CA PRO A 78 -16.23 -0.95 -1.38
C PRO A 78 -17.09 -2.13 -0.95
N ILE A 79 -16.45 -3.17 -0.41
CA ILE A 79 -17.11 -4.29 0.26
C ILE A 79 -16.90 -4.13 1.77
N GLY A 80 -15.64 -3.99 2.19
CA GLY A 80 -15.27 -3.92 3.59
C GLY A 80 -13.78 -4.16 3.83
N HIS A 81 -13.47 -4.80 4.95
CA HIS A 81 -12.12 -5.10 5.38
C HIS A 81 -11.99 -6.53 5.87
N ILE A 82 -10.84 -7.15 5.64
CA ILE A 82 -10.46 -8.38 6.35
C ILE A 82 -9.38 -8.03 7.35
N ILE A 83 -9.65 -8.31 8.62
CA ILE A 83 -8.79 -8.02 9.76
C ILE A 83 -8.24 -9.31 10.38
N ASN A 84 -7.37 -9.16 11.38
CA ASN A 84 -6.79 -10.26 12.16
C ASN A 84 -5.99 -11.25 11.30
N LEU A 85 -5.34 -10.78 10.24
CA LEU A 85 -4.58 -11.60 9.28
C LEU A 85 -3.35 -12.30 9.87
N GLU A 86 -2.86 -11.81 11.00
CA GLU A 86 -1.76 -12.44 11.77
C GLU A 86 -2.25 -13.60 12.65
N THR A 87 -3.56 -13.78 12.79
CA THR A 87 -4.17 -14.84 13.60
C THR A 87 -4.71 -15.96 12.71
N PRO A 88 -4.96 -17.17 13.25
CA PRO A 88 -5.57 -18.25 12.48
C PRO A 88 -7.03 -17.95 12.06
N ASN A 89 -7.65 -16.91 12.62
CA ASN A 89 -9.06 -16.58 12.42
C ASN A 89 -9.22 -15.16 11.83
N PRO A 90 -8.87 -14.97 10.53
CA PRO A 90 -9.17 -13.73 9.84
C PRO A 90 -10.69 -13.52 9.78
N ARG A 91 -11.11 -12.25 9.85
CA ARG A 91 -12.54 -11.90 9.93
C ARG A 91 -12.90 -10.83 8.92
N LEU A 92 -14.04 -11.00 8.25
CA LEU A 92 -14.64 -9.98 7.40
C LEU A 92 -15.42 -8.95 8.23
N VAL A 93 -15.19 -7.68 7.95
CA VAL A 93 -15.94 -6.53 8.48
C VAL A 93 -16.51 -5.79 7.29
N ILE A 94 -17.82 -5.90 7.10
CA ILE A 94 -18.54 -5.28 5.99
C ILE A 94 -18.68 -3.79 6.29
N ALA A 95 -18.29 -2.94 5.35
CA ALA A 95 -18.41 -1.48 5.47
C ALA A 95 -19.56 -0.94 4.62
N GLU A 96 -19.96 -1.65 3.57
CA GLU A 96 -20.96 -1.21 2.60
C GLU A 96 -22.20 -2.13 2.61
N PRO A 97 -23.39 -1.63 2.99
CA PRO A 97 -24.61 -2.44 3.05
C PRO A 97 -25.01 -3.07 1.70
N PHE A 98 -24.73 -2.42 0.55
CA PHE A 98 -25.17 -2.89 -0.77
C PHE A 98 -24.69 -4.30 -1.14
N HIS A 99 -23.55 -4.74 -0.58
CA HIS A 99 -22.95 -6.03 -0.89
C HIS A 99 -23.04 -7.03 0.27
N THR A 100 -23.80 -6.72 1.31
CA THR A 100 -23.82 -7.51 2.56
C THR A 100 -24.17 -8.96 2.32
N GLU A 101 -25.27 -9.21 1.61
CA GLU A 101 -25.76 -10.57 1.34
C GLU A 101 -24.71 -11.40 0.61
N TRP A 102 -24.16 -10.84 -0.47
CA TRP A 102 -23.10 -11.49 -1.25
C TRP A 102 -21.82 -11.70 -0.44
N ALA A 103 -21.42 -10.71 0.35
CA ALA A 103 -20.18 -10.74 1.13
C ALA A 103 -20.25 -11.80 2.24
N LEU A 104 -21.41 -11.96 2.89
CA LEU A 104 -21.64 -13.01 3.89
C LEU A 104 -21.69 -14.40 3.26
N ALA A 105 -22.35 -14.54 2.10
CA ALA A 105 -22.39 -15.81 1.37
C ALA A 105 -21.00 -16.29 0.94
N ASN A 106 -20.08 -15.35 0.68
CA ASN A 106 -18.73 -15.61 0.20
C ASN A 106 -17.63 -15.40 1.25
N GLU A 107 -17.97 -15.18 2.53
CA GLU A 107 -17.01 -14.87 3.59
C GLU A 107 -15.86 -15.89 3.70
N PRO A 108 -16.11 -17.23 3.64
CA PRO A 108 -15.04 -18.22 3.72
C PRO A 108 -14.02 -18.10 2.57
N ALA A 109 -14.49 -17.83 1.35
CA ALA A 109 -13.62 -17.66 0.18
C ALA A 109 -12.81 -16.37 0.30
N LEU A 110 -13.47 -15.27 0.70
CA LEU A 110 -12.83 -13.97 0.88
C LEU A 110 -11.71 -14.02 1.93
N THR A 111 -11.99 -14.64 3.08
CA THR A 111 -11.04 -14.78 4.21
C THR A 111 -9.91 -15.75 3.91
N ALA A 112 -10.19 -16.89 3.24
CA ALA A 112 -9.15 -17.84 2.83
C ALA A 112 -8.16 -17.22 1.84
N CYS A 113 -8.66 -16.49 0.83
CA CYS A 113 -7.82 -15.77 -0.12
C CYS A 113 -6.96 -14.73 0.60
N ALA A 114 -7.56 -13.88 1.43
CA ALA A 114 -6.83 -12.89 2.21
C ALA A 114 -5.72 -13.49 3.09
N ALA A 115 -5.99 -14.60 3.77
CA ALA A 115 -4.99 -15.30 4.57
C ALA A 115 -3.86 -15.89 3.72
N GLY A 116 -4.16 -16.36 2.51
CA GLY A 116 -3.16 -16.81 1.54
C GLY A 116 -2.26 -15.67 1.08
N VAL A 117 -2.87 -14.56 0.64
CA VAL A 117 -2.17 -13.36 0.17
C VAL A 117 -1.30 -12.77 1.28
N TRP A 118 -1.82 -12.69 2.51
CA TRP A 118 -1.05 -12.21 3.66
C TRP A 118 0.19 -13.07 3.88
N ARG A 119 0.03 -14.39 4.05
CA ARG A 119 1.16 -15.32 4.27
C ARG A 119 2.20 -15.29 3.15
N ALA A 120 1.77 -15.13 1.89
CA ALA A 120 2.68 -15.06 0.76
C ALA A 120 3.55 -13.80 0.77
N ASN A 121 3.03 -12.68 1.28
CA ASN A 121 3.69 -11.37 1.28
C ASN A 121 4.36 -11.04 2.61
N THR A 122 3.94 -11.65 3.71
CA THR A 122 4.60 -11.55 5.02
C THR A 122 5.48 -12.78 5.24
N LYS A 123 6.57 -12.89 4.48
CA LYS A 123 7.65 -13.80 4.88
C LYS A 123 8.33 -13.21 6.11
N ILE A 124 8.30 -13.97 7.19
CA ILE A 124 9.08 -13.71 8.40
C ILE A 124 10.55 -13.70 7.95
N CYS A 125 11.30 -12.67 8.31
CA CYS A 125 12.76 -12.71 8.18
C CYS A 125 13.23 -13.92 8.98
N ASP A 126 13.63 -15.00 8.30
CA ASP A 126 14.33 -16.12 8.93
C ASP A 126 15.55 -15.52 9.63
N ARG A 127 15.60 -15.72 10.95
CA ARG A 127 16.57 -15.10 11.85
C ARG A 127 17.85 -15.92 11.93
#